data_AF-A0A1I6FQP5-F1
#
_entry.id   AF-A0A1I6FQP5-F1
#
_cell.length_a   1.000
_cell.length_b   1.000
_cell.length_c   1.000
_cell.angle_alpha   90.00
_cell.angle_beta   90.00
_cell.angle_gamma   90.00
#
_symmetry.space_group_name_H-M   'P 1'
#
loop_
_entity.id
_entity.type
_entity.pdbx_description
1 polymer ?
#
loop_
_entity_poly.entity_id
_entity_poly.type
_entity_poly.pdbx_seq_one_letter_code
_entity_poly.pdbx_strand_id
1 'polypeptide(L)'
;MLGVGTVYLVATGALLLVALGVGARALVAIFREGRERSRKRREGKLERYTEDPVYDRDPPDPDAAGETPSTCPQCGAENDAAFTFCRECAAPLGPERVTND
;
A
#
# COMPACT_ATOMS: atom_id res chain seq x y z
N MET A 1 -45.19 -21.11 45.00
CA MET A 1 -45.20 -19.64 44.94
C MET A 1 -43.81 -19.20 44.49
N LEU A 2 -43.68 -18.58 43.32
CA LEU A 2 -42.39 -18.04 42.87
C LEU A 2 -42.08 -16.82 43.75
N GLY A 3 -40.93 -16.85 44.43
CA GLY A 3 -40.52 -15.74 45.28
C GLY A 3 -40.20 -14.50 44.42
N VAL A 4 -40.39 -13.31 44.99
CA VAL A 4 -40.07 -12.03 44.31
C VAL A 4 -38.64 -12.04 43.77
N GLY A 5 -37.70 -12.64 44.50
CA GLY A 5 -36.31 -12.82 44.04
C GLY A 5 -36.19 -13.70 42.79
N THR A 6 -36.95 -14.78 42.68
CA THR A 6 -36.95 -15.64 41.48
C THR A 6 -37.52 -14.90 40.28
N VAL A 7 -38.62 -14.15 40.48
CA VAL A 7 -39.22 -13.33 39.42
C VAL A 7 -38.24 -12.26 38.93
N TYR A 8 -37.53 -11.59 39.86
CA TYR A 8 -36.54 -10.59 39.53
C TYR A 8 -35.37 -11.16 38.72
N LEU A 9 -34.83 -12.31 39.13
CA LEU A 9 -33.74 -12.99 38.42
C LEU A 9 -34.14 -13.42 37.01
N VAL A 10 -35.35 -13.94 36.85
CA VAL A 10 -35.86 -14.32 35.52
C VAL A 10 -36.04 -13.10 34.64
N ALA A 11 -36.59 -12.00 35.17
CA ALA A 11 -36.79 -10.76 34.42
C ALA A 11 -35.46 -10.11 33.99
N THR A 12 -34.49 -10.01 34.91
CA THR A 12 -33.16 -9.47 34.57
C THR A 12 -32.40 -10.39 33.62
N GLY A 13 -32.46 -11.71 33.82
CA GLY A 13 -31.87 -12.68 32.90
C GLY A 13 -32.45 -12.57 31.48
N ALA A 14 -33.78 -12.47 31.35
CA ALA A 14 -34.44 -12.29 30.06
C ALA A 14 -34.00 -10.97 29.39
N LEU A 15 -33.94 -9.86 30.13
CA LEU A 15 -33.48 -8.57 29.62
C LEU A 15 -32.02 -8.63 29.12
N LEU A 16 -31.13 -9.27 29.88
CA LEU A 16 -29.73 -9.43 29.49
C LEU A 16 -29.58 -10.28 28.22
N LEU A 17 -30.35 -11.37 28.10
CA LEU A 17 -30.33 -12.21 26.89
C LEU A 17 -30.87 -11.45 25.67
N VAL A 18 -31.92 -10.64 25.83
CA VAL A 18 -32.43 -9.78 24.77
C VAL A 18 -31.37 -8.76 24.35
N ALA A 19 -30.73 -8.08 25.30
CA ALA A 19 -29.67 -7.12 25.01
C ALA A 19 -28.49 -7.78 24.28
N LEU A 20 -28.06 -8.96 24.73
CA LEU A 20 -26.99 -9.74 24.09
C LEU A 20 -27.39 -10.18 22.68
N GLY A 21 -28.63 -10.63 22.47
CA GLY A 21 -29.15 -11.02 21.16
C GLY A 21 -29.19 -9.86 20.17
N VAL A 22 -29.59 -8.67 20.61
CA VAL A 22 -29.58 -7.44 19.78
C VAL A 22 -28.14 -7.05 19.42
N GLY A 23 -27.22 -7.06 20.40
CA GLY A 23 -25.80 -6.79 20.16
C GLY A 23 -25.17 -7.78 19.17
N ALA A 24 -25.43 -9.08 19.35
CA ALA A 24 -24.94 -10.12 18.45
C ALA A 24 -25.47 -9.96 17.01
N ARG A 25 -26.76 -9.61 16.84
CA ARG A 25 -27.36 -9.32 15.51
C ARG A 25 -26.63 -8.18 14.80
N ALA A 26 -26.36 -7.07 15.51
CA ALA A 26 -25.63 -5.93 14.95
C ALA A 26 -24.19 -6.31 14.55
N LEU A 27 -23.48 -7.03 15.41
CA LEU A 27 -22.12 -7.50 15.13
C LEU A 27 -22.07 -8.45 13.92
N VAL A 28 -23.04 -9.37 13.80
CA VAL A 28 -23.13 -10.29 12.66
C VAL A 28 -23.39 -9.53 11.36
N ALA A 29 -24.24 -8.50 11.37
CA ALA A 29 -24.49 -7.67 10.20
C ALA A 29 -23.20 -6.95 9.73
N ILE A 30 -22.47 -6.33 10.65
CA ILE A 30 -21.19 -5.66 10.38
C ILE A 30 -20.15 -6.67 9.86
N PHE A 31 -20.06 -7.84 10.48
CA PHE A 31 -19.08 -8.85 10.08
C PHE A 31 -19.38 -9.45 8.70
N ARG A 32 -20.66 -9.66 8.35
CA ARG A 32 -21.06 -10.12 7.00
C ARG A 32 -20.64 -9.11 5.93
N GLU A 33 -20.96 -7.84 6.15
CA GLU A 33 -20.56 -6.72 5.28
C GLU A 33 -19.03 -6.65 5.12
N GLY A 34 -18.29 -6.77 6.23
CA GLY A 34 -16.82 -6.76 6.23
C GLY A 34 -16.22 -7.97 5.51
N ARG A 35 -16.81 -9.16 5.67
CA ARG A 35 -16.34 -10.39 5.03
C ARG A 35 -16.52 -10.35 3.52
N GLU A 36 -17.60 -9.77 3.03
CA GLU A 36 -17.83 -9.61 1.59
C GLU A 36 -16.78 -8.70 0.94
N ARG A 37 -16.46 -7.56 1.58
CA ARG A 37 -15.38 -6.67 1.12
C ARG A 37 -14.01 -7.32 1.19
N SER A 38 -13.75 -8.08 2.25
CA SER A 38 -12.49 -8.83 2.42
C SER A 38 -12.33 -9.90 1.33
N ARG A 39 -13.41 -10.59 0.96
CA ARG A 39 -13.41 -11.57 -0.13
C ARG A 39 -13.08 -10.93 -1.48
N LYS A 40 -13.77 -9.83 -1.84
CA LYS A 40 -13.49 -9.08 -3.07
C LYS A 40 -12.05 -8.57 -3.13
N ARG A 41 -11.49 -8.11 -2.00
CA ARG A 41 -10.09 -7.69 -1.91
C ARG A 41 -9.10 -8.85 -2.08
N ARG A 42 -9.45 -10.05 -1.63
CA ARG A 42 -8.62 -11.26 -1.79
C ARG A 42 -8.64 -11.77 -3.24
N GLU A 43 -9.80 -11.72 -3.90
CA GLU A 43 -9.96 -12.06 -5.32
C GLU A 43 -9.23 -11.04 -6.21
N GLY A 44 -9.39 -9.72 -5.98
CA GLY A 44 -8.65 -8.70 -6.72
C GLY A 44 -7.14 -8.63 -6.41
N LYS A 45 -6.69 -9.13 -5.24
CA LYS A 45 -5.26 -9.34 -4.95
C LYS A 45 -4.72 -10.55 -5.72
N LEU A 46 -5.55 -11.53 -6.08
CA LEU A 46 -5.13 -12.65 -6.91
C LEU A 46 -4.88 -12.21 -8.38
N GLU A 47 -5.74 -11.33 -8.92
CA GLU A 47 -5.60 -10.77 -10.28
C GLU A 47 -4.43 -9.77 -10.42
N ARG A 48 -4.14 -8.96 -9.38
CA ARG A 48 -3.02 -7.99 -9.47
C ARG A 48 -1.64 -8.64 -9.70
N TYR A 49 -1.46 -9.90 -9.30
CA TYR A 49 -0.20 -10.63 -9.54
C TYR A 49 -0.17 -11.40 -10.86
N THR A 50 -1.21 -11.32 -11.70
CA THR A 50 -1.27 -12.06 -12.98
C THR A 50 -1.03 -11.22 -14.23
N GLU A 51 -0.85 -9.91 -14.13
CA GLU A 51 -0.34 -9.09 -15.22
C GLU A 51 0.83 -8.23 -14.73
N ASP A 52 2.02 -8.80 -14.86
CA ASP A 52 3.24 -8.00 -15.02
C ASP A 52 3.29 -7.62 -16.51
N PRO A 53 3.03 -6.35 -16.90
CA PRO A 53 3.23 -5.95 -18.28
C PRO A 53 4.72 -6.11 -18.58
N VAL A 54 5.03 -7.05 -19.46
CA VAL A 54 6.38 -7.20 -20.03
C VAL A 54 6.72 -5.85 -20.67
N TYR A 55 7.56 -5.07 -20.00
CA TYR A 55 8.14 -3.89 -20.60
C TYR A 55 9.17 -4.38 -21.61
N ASP A 56 8.82 -4.35 -22.89
CA ASP A 56 9.79 -4.36 -23.99
C ASP A 56 10.55 -3.04 -23.95
N ARG A 57 11.50 -2.95 -23.01
CA ARG A 57 12.53 -1.92 -23.06
C ARG A 57 13.62 -2.46 -23.96
N ASP A 58 13.69 -1.94 -25.18
CA ASP A 58 14.86 -2.15 -26.02
C ASP A 58 16.11 -1.84 -25.18
N PRO A 59 17.10 -2.74 -25.16
CA PRO A 59 18.37 -2.47 -24.49
C PRO A 59 18.91 -1.13 -24.99
N PRO A 60 19.34 -0.22 -24.11
CA PRO A 60 19.99 1.00 -24.56
C PRO A 60 21.18 0.60 -25.44
N ASP A 61 21.26 1.23 -26.61
CA ASP A 61 22.37 1.07 -27.54
C ASP A 61 23.68 1.40 -26.79
N PRO A 62 24.58 0.42 -26.55
CA PRO A 62 25.80 0.64 -25.78
C PRO A 62 26.72 1.67 -26.45
N ASP A 63 26.53 1.95 -27.74
CA ASP A 63 27.40 2.82 -28.52
C ASP A 63 26.93 4.30 -28.56
N ALA A 64 25.77 4.62 -27.95
CA ALA A 64 25.16 5.96 -28.05
C ALA A 64 25.58 6.95 -26.95
N ALA A 65 26.27 6.51 -25.89
CA ALA A 65 26.76 7.39 -24.83
C ALA A 65 28.19 7.01 -24.47
N GLY A 66 29.15 7.85 -24.88
CA GLY A 66 30.57 7.66 -24.59
C GLY A 66 30.81 7.31 -23.13
N GLU A 67 31.39 6.14 -22.91
CA GLU A 67 31.63 5.48 -21.61
C GLU A 67 32.77 6.13 -20.82
N THR A 68 32.82 7.46 -20.78
CA THR A 68 33.75 8.18 -19.91
C THR A 68 33.07 8.49 -18.57
N PRO A 69 33.63 8.02 -17.44
CA PRO A 69 33.18 8.43 -16.11
C PRO A 69 33.13 9.95 -16.02
N SER A 70 32.08 10.48 -15.38
CA SER A 70 31.89 11.92 -15.22
C SER A 70 32.13 12.32 -13.77
N THR A 71 32.90 13.38 -13.56
CA THR A 71 33.06 13.98 -12.25
C THR A 71 31.93 14.99 -12.04
N CYS A 72 31.23 14.88 -10.91
CA CYS A 72 30.13 15.79 -10.59
C CYS A 72 30.65 17.23 -10.42
N PRO A 73 30.10 18.22 -11.14
CA PRO A 73 30.53 19.61 -11.03
C PRO A 73 30.13 20.28 -9.71
N GLN A 74 29.14 19.73 -9.00
CA GLN A 74 28.63 20.31 -7.74
C GLN A 74 29.39 19.80 -6.50
N CYS A 75 29.74 18.51 -6.44
CA CYS A 75 30.38 17.92 -5.25
C CYS A 75 31.70 17.21 -5.52
N GLY A 76 32.13 17.10 -6.78
CA GLY A 76 33.39 16.45 -7.16
C GLY A 76 33.37 14.92 -7.13
N ALA A 77 32.23 14.29 -6.86
CA ALA A 77 32.13 12.83 -6.83
C ALA A 77 32.29 12.21 -8.23
N GLU A 78 33.01 11.08 -8.31
CA GLU A 78 33.11 10.29 -9.54
C GLU A 78 31.83 9.47 -9.76
N ASN A 79 31.25 9.62 -10.95
CA ASN A 79 30.05 8.93 -11.37
C ASN A 79 30.31 8.13 -12.63
N ASP A 80 29.68 6.96 -12.72
CA ASP A 80 29.71 6.16 -13.93
C ASP A 80 28.85 6.82 -15.03
N ALA A 81 29.18 6.60 -16.30
CA ALA A 81 28.50 7.20 -17.44
C ALA A 81 27.00 6.85 -17.53
N ALA A 82 26.58 5.74 -16.89
CA ALA A 82 25.17 5.36 -16.79
C ALA A 82 24.32 6.29 -15.91
N PHE A 83 24.95 7.16 -15.10
CA PHE A 83 24.24 8.02 -14.17
C PHE A 83 23.92 9.39 -14.79
N THR A 84 22.62 9.73 -14.80
CA THR A 84 22.16 11.08 -15.18
C THR A 84 22.30 12.10 -14.03
N PHE A 85 22.34 11.61 -12.79
CA PHE A 85 22.44 12.41 -11.56
C PHE A 85 23.56 11.88 -10.65
N CYS A 86 24.19 12.78 -9.91
CA CYS A 86 25.24 12.43 -8.98
C CYS A 86 24.73 11.53 -7.85
N ARG A 87 25.46 10.44 -7.58
CA ARG A 87 25.12 9.48 -6.51
C ARG A 87 25.25 10.05 -5.09
N GLU A 88 26.04 11.10 -4.91
CA GLU A 88 26.31 11.70 -3.59
C GLU A 88 25.41 12.91 -3.31
N CYS A 89 25.22 13.81 -4.28
CA CYS A 89 24.52 15.08 -4.08
C CYS A 89 23.27 15.26 -4.94
N ALA A 90 22.93 14.28 -5.79
CA ALA A 90 21.79 14.31 -6.73
C ALA A 90 21.80 15.45 -7.76
N ALA A 91 22.90 16.18 -7.91
CA ALA A 91 23.04 17.19 -8.97
C ALA A 91 23.05 16.55 -10.37
N PRO A 92 22.49 17.22 -11.41
CA PRO A 92 22.53 16.72 -12.78
C PRO A 92 23.98 16.66 -13.30
N LEU A 93 24.31 15.60 -14.05
CA LEU A 93 25.65 15.37 -14.62
C LEU A 93 25.77 15.75 -16.11
N GLY A 94 24.63 16.02 -16.76
CA GLY A 94 24.58 16.47 -18.16
C GLY A 94 24.85 17.97 -18.32
N PRO A 95 25.02 18.45 -19.57
CA PRO A 95 25.25 19.88 -19.82
C PRO A 95 24.10 20.66 -19.21
N GLU A 96 24.42 21.53 -18.24
CA GLU A 96 23.47 22.50 -17.72
C GLU A 96 22.82 23.18 -18.92
N ARG A 97 21.51 23.00 -19.09
CA ARG A 97 20.76 23.92 -19.93
C ARG A 97 20.82 25.25 -19.19
N VAL A 98 21.81 26.05 -19.54
CA VAL A 98 21.91 27.46 -19.17
C VAL A 98 20.60 28.09 -19.60
N THR A 99 19.68 28.25 -18.65
CA THR A 99 18.49 29.07 -18.82
C THR A 99 19.00 30.48 -18.55
N ASN A 100 19.37 31.18 -19.62
CA ASN A 100 19.57 32.62 -19.57
C ASN A 100 18.17 33.23 -19.47
N ASP A 101 17.74 33.54 -18.24
CA ASP A 101 16.76 34.59 -17.96
C ASP A 101 17.48 35.93 -17.80
#